data_AF-A0A2V9LDK9-F1
#
_entry.id   AF-A0A2V9LDK9-F1
#
_cell.length_a   1.000
_cell.length_b   1.000
_cell.length_c   1.000
_cell.angle_alpha   90.00
_cell.angle_beta   90.00
_cell.angle_gamma   90.00
#
_symmetry.space_group_name_H-M   'P 1'
#
loop_
_entity.id
_entity.type
_entity.pdbx_description
1 polymer ?
#
loop_
_entity_poly.entity_id
_entity_poly.type
_entity_poly.pdbx_seq_one_letter_code
_entity_poly.pdbx_strand_id
1 'polypeptide(L)'
;MDAREAIRAFVKDLLASKGETAAFEDAASLLLSGSLQSIDAVEIALFLEQEYAIDFSVVGFDEAQIDSVDAIVSLVEQHGRRIS
;
A
#
# COMPACT_ATOMS: atom_id res chain seq x y z
N MET A 1 -11.08 -5.64 -11.58
CA MET A 1 -10.43 -4.52 -10.87
C MET A 1 -8.94 -4.69 -11.07
N ASP A 2 -8.29 -3.65 -11.56
CA ASP A 2 -6.82 -3.61 -11.70
C ASP A 2 -6.17 -3.66 -10.31
N ALA A 3 -4.95 -4.21 -10.19
CA ALA A 3 -4.20 -4.18 -8.93
C ALA A 3 -4.04 -2.74 -8.44
N ARG A 4 -3.73 -1.80 -9.34
CA ARG A 4 -3.61 -0.38 -9.03
C ARG A 4 -4.91 0.20 -8.49
N GLU A 5 -6.05 -0.12 -9.10
CA GLU A 5 -7.36 0.36 -8.63
C GLU A 5 -7.67 -0.16 -7.23
N ALA A 6 -7.38 -1.44 -6.95
CA ALA A 6 -7.62 -2.05 -5.65
C ALA A 6 -6.71 -1.46 -4.56
N ILE A 7 -5.41 -1.30 -4.85
CA ILE A 7 -4.45 -0.65 -3.96
C ILE A 7 -4.87 0.79 -3.66
N ARG A 8 -5.24 1.55 -4.70
CA ARG A 8 -5.68 2.94 -4.54
C ARG A 8 -6.95 3.05 -3.70
N ALA A 9 -7.90 2.14 -3.90
CA ALA A 9 -9.13 2.09 -3.08
C ALA A 9 -8.80 1.81 -1.60
N PHE A 10 -7.95 0.82 -1.34
CA PHE A 10 -7.51 0.50 0.02
C PHE A 10 -6.80 1.68 0.71
N VAL A 11 -5.83 2.31 0.05
CA VAL A 11 -5.11 3.48 0.59
C VAL A 11 -6.08 4.64 0.86
N LYS A 12 -7.05 4.85 -0.04
CA LYS A 12 -8.06 5.89 0.15
C LYS A 12 -8.93 5.63 1.38
N ASP A 13 -9.34 4.39 1.60
CA ASP A 13 -10.13 4.01 2.77
C ASP A 13 -9.32 4.14 4.06
N LEU A 14 -8.04 3.80 4.02
CA LEU A 14 -7.11 3.96 5.14
C LEU A 14 -6.94 5.45 5.51
N LEU A 15 -6.70 6.33 4.53
CA LEU A 15 -6.63 7.78 4.75
C LEU A 15 -7.96 8.36 5.26
N ALA A 16 -9.09 7.91 4.70
CA ALA A 16 -10.41 8.36 5.11
C ALA A 16 -10.70 7.99 6.57
N SER A 17 -10.21 6.83 7.04
CA SER A 17 -10.33 6.42 8.45
C SER A 17 -9.62 7.39 9.42
N LYS A 18 -8.62 8.13 8.92
CA LYS A 18 -7.89 9.18 9.66
C LYS A 18 -8.47 10.58 9.52
N GLY A 19 -9.54 10.74 8.75
CA GLY A 19 -10.11 12.04 8.42
C GLY A 19 -9.43 12.74 7.24
N GLU A 20 -8.44 12.12 6.59
CA GLU A 20 -7.87 12.60 5.34
C GLU A 20 -8.75 12.16 4.17
N THR A 21 -9.61 13.08 3.71
CA THR A 21 -10.54 12.83 2.60
C THR A 21 -10.17 13.57 1.32
N ALA A 22 -9.05 14.29 1.34
CA ALA A 22 -8.52 14.97 0.18
C ALA A 22 -8.11 13.95 -0.90
N ALA A 23 -8.19 14.38 -2.16
CA ALA A 23 -7.59 13.61 -3.24
C ALA A 23 -6.07 13.56 -3.07
N PHE A 24 -5.46 12.41 -3.33
CA PHE A 24 -4.01 12.22 -3.38
C PHE A 24 -3.60 11.68 -4.75
N GLU A 25 -2.35 11.94 -5.11
CA GLU A 25 -1.72 11.44 -6.33
C GLU A 25 -1.08 10.09 -6.07
N ASP A 26 -1.05 9.20 -7.07
CA ASP A 26 -0.51 7.85 -6.90
C ASP A 26 1.00 7.84 -6.57
N ALA A 27 1.71 8.89 -6.97
CA ALA A 27 3.13 9.11 -6.67
C ALA A 27 3.37 9.89 -5.35
N ALA A 28 2.30 10.34 -4.68
CA ALA A 28 2.45 11.08 -3.43
C ALA A 28 2.99 10.15 -2.33
N SER A 29 3.94 10.68 -1.56
CA SER A 29 4.43 10.01 -0.36
C SER A 29 3.33 10.00 0.70
N LEU A 30 3.11 8.85 1.32
CA LEU A 30 2.06 8.60 2.30
C LEU A 30 2.65 8.42 3.69
N LEU A 31 3.71 7.63 3.84
CA LEU A 31 4.35 7.32 5.12
C LEU A 31 5.44 8.33 5.45
N LEU A 32 6.33 8.62 4.51
CA LEU A 32 7.45 9.55 4.73
C LEU A 32 6.97 11.00 4.84
N SER A 33 5.83 11.34 4.24
CA SER A 33 5.15 12.64 4.41
C SER A 33 4.41 12.77 5.74
N GLY A 34 4.07 11.65 6.38
CA GLY A 34 3.32 11.58 7.63
C GLY A 34 1.79 11.54 7.51
N SER A 35 1.23 11.44 6.29
CA SER A 35 -0.21 11.18 6.09
C SER A 35 -0.64 9.83 6.68
N LEU A 36 0.25 8.84 6.61
CA LEU A 36 0.17 7.55 7.26
C LEU A 36 1.34 7.40 8.23
N GLN A 37 1.15 6.57 9.26
CA GLN A 37 2.12 6.28 10.31
C GLN A 37 2.55 4.82 10.25
N SER A 38 3.57 4.43 11.01
CA SER A 38 4.09 3.06 10.98
C SER A 38 3.06 1.98 11.34
N ILE A 39 1.98 2.31 12.04
CA ILE A 39 0.87 1.35 12.28
C ILE A 39 0.09 1.05 10.99
N ASP A 40 -0.10 2.06 10.16
CA ASP A 40 -0.80 1.95 8.87
C ASP A 40 0.06 1.20 7.85
N ALA A 41 1.39 1.34 7.97
CA ALA A 41 2.35 0.57 7.19
C ALA A 41 2.17 -0.96 7.38
N VAL A 42 1.84 -1.37 8.61
CA VAL A 42 1.52 -2.78 8.92
C VAL A 42 0.20 -3.21 8.31
N GLU A 43 -0.82 -2.34 8.30
CA GLU A 43 -2.10 -2.63 7.64
C GLU A 43 -1.93 -2.78 6.12
N ILE A 44 -1.12 -1.92 5.50
CA ILE A 44 -0.75 -2.05 4.08
C ILE A 44 -0.03 -3.38 3.84
N ALA A 45 0.95 -3.73 4.67
CA ALA A 45 1.66 -5.00 4.54
C ALA A 45 0.67 -6.17 4.59
N LEU A 46 -0.19 -6.22 5.60
CA LEU A 46 -1.16 -7.30 5.78
C LEU A 46 -2.12 -7.44 4.60
N PHE A 47 -2.63 -6.32 4.07
CA PHE A 47 -3.44 -6.30 2.85
C PHE A 47 -2.68 -6.92 1.67
N LEU A 48 -1.41 -6.57 1.49
CA LEU A 48 -0.57 -7.09 0.41
C LEU A 48 -0.25 -8.58 0.55
N GLU A 49 -0.07 -9.08 1.78
CA GLU A 49 0.08 -10.51 2.03
C GLU A 49 -1.20 -11.28 1.68
N GLN A 50 -2.36 -10.75 2.09
CA GLN A 50 -3.66 -11.39 1.93
C GLN A 50 -4.17 -11.39 0.48
N GLU A 51 -4.01 -10.27 -0.24
CA GLU A 51 -4.58 -10.10 -1.58
C GLU A 51 -3.58 -10.44 -2.69
N TYR A 52 -2.28 -10.36 -2.42
CA TYR A 52 -1.23 -10.52 -3.44
C TYR A 52 -0.17 -11.56 -3.12
N ALA A 53 -0.32 -12.35 -2.04
CA ALA A 53 0.61 -13.41 -1.65
C ALA A 53 2.05 -12.91 -1.45
N ILE A 54 2.23 -11.62 -1.15
CA ILE A 54 3.55 -11.09 -0.83
C ILE A 54 3.95 -11.63 0.53
N ASP A 55 5.17 -12.13 0.66
CA ASP A 55 5.72 -12.59 1.92
C ASP A 55 6.78 -11.59 2.39
N PHE A 56 6.43 -10.69 3.30
CA PHE A 56 7.37 -9.68 3.81
C PHE A 56 8.46 -10.28 4.70
N SER A 57 8.31 -11.53 5.16
CA SER A 57 9.39 -12.23 5.86
C SER A 57 10.52 -12.66 4.91
N VAL A 58 10.21 -12.83 3.62
CA VAL A 58 11.17 -13.18 2.56
C VAL A 58 11.66 -11.94 1.82
N VAL A 59 10.73 -11.05 1.43
CA VAL A 59 11.05 -9.84 0.65
C VAL A 59 11.81 -8.81 1.50
N GLY A 60 11.58 -8.82 2.81
CA GLY A 60 12.02 -7.75 3.71
C GLY A 60 11.02 -6.59 3.68
N PHE A 61 10.74 -6.03 4.85
CA PHE A 61 9.85 -4.89 4.99
C PHE A 61 10.64 -3.58 4.97
N ASP A 62 10.36 -2.73 3.97
CA ASP A 62 10.89 -1.37 3.85
C ASP A 62 9.71 -0.40 3.61
N GLU A 63 9.57 0.61 4.47
CA GLU A 63 8.52 1.63 4.35
C GLU A 63 8.57 2.33 2.98
N ALA A 64 9.75 2.49 2.38
CA ALA A 64 9.90 3.11 1.06
C ALA A 64 9.23 2.28 -0.07
N GLN A 65 9.09 0.97 0.10
CA GLN A 65 8.43 0.09 -0.88
C GLN A 65 6.90 0.20 -0.84
N ILE A 66 6.35 0.80 0.23
CA ILE A 66 4.91 0.96 0.43
C ILE A 66 4.50 2.42 0.65
N ASP A 67 5.41 3.37 0.41
CA ASP A 67 5.21 4.81 0.67
C ASP A 67 4.25 5.48 -0.32
N SER A 68 3.98 4.88 -1.48
CA SER A 68 3.07 5.45 -2.48
C SER A 68 2.33 4.33 -3.22
N VAL A 69 1.23 4.66 -3.90
CA VAL A 69 0.51 3.69 -4.74
C VAL A 69 1.43 3.16 -5.83
N ASP A 70 2.26 4.01 -6.43
CA ASP A 70 3.24 3.59 -7.43
C ASP A 70 4.27 2.60 -6.89
N ALA A 71 4.77 2.83 -5.66
CA ALA A 71 5.71 1.92 -5.00
C ALA A 71 5.06 0.57 -4.71
N ILE A 72 3.85 0.59 -4.14
CA ILE A 72 3.09 -0.63 -3.83
C ILE A 72 2.79 -1.43 -5.09
N VAL A 73 2.34 -0.77 -6.18
CA VAL A 73 2.08 -1.45 -7.46
C VAL A 73 3.35 -2.10 -7.98
N SER A 74 4.49 -1.39 -7.95
CA SER A 74 5.78 -1.93 -8.39
C SER A 74 6.20 -3.15 -7.56
N LEU A 75 5.97 -3.12 -6.24
CA LEU A 75 6.22 -4.26 -5.35
C LEU A 75 5.35 -5.47 -5.72
N VAL A 76 4.07 -5.24 -5.99
CA VAL A 76 3.11 -6.27 -6.43
C VAL A 76 3.48 -6.84 -7.79
N GLU A 77 3.94 -6.03 -8.74
CA GLU A 77 4.40 -6.52 -10.04
C GLU A 77 5.66 -7.39 -9.94
N GLN A 78 6.55 -7.09 -8.97
CA GLN A 78 7.81 -7.82 -8.77
C GLN A 78 7.63 -9.12 -7.99
N HIS A 79 6.78 -9.12 -6.96
CA HIS A 79 6.68 -10.21 -5.99
C HIS A 79 5.28 -10.79 -5.83
N GLY A 80 4.27 -10.04 -6.22
CA GLY A 80 2.88 -10.39 -6.00
C GLY A 80 2.31 -11.35 -7.04
N ARG A 81 1.38 -12.18 -6.58
CA ARG A 81 0.43 -12.90 -7.42
C ARG A 81 -0.96 -12.70 -6.81
N ARG A 82 -1.84 -12.07 -7.57
CA ARG A 82 -3.20 -11.76 -7.12
C ARG A 82 -3.92 -13.04 -6.70
N ILE A 83 -4.29 -13.11 -5.42
CA ILE A 83 -5.05 -14.21 -4.84
C ILE A 83 -6.52 -13.78 -4.96
N SER A 84 -7.29 -14.54 -5.73
CA SER A 84 -8.69 -14.19 -6.04
C SER A 84 -9.63 -14.69 -4.97
#